data_AF-A0A392U9R1-F1
#
_entry.id   AF-A0A392U9R1-F1
#
_cell.length_a   1.000
_cell.length_b   1.000
_cell.length_c   1.000
_cell.angle_alpha   90.00
_cell.angle_beta   90.00
_cell.angle_gamma   90.00
#
_symmetry.space_group_name_H-M   'P 1'
#
loop_
_entity.id
_entity.type
_entity.pdbx_description
1 polymer ?
#
loop_
_entity_poly.entity_id
_entity_poly.type
_entity_poly.pdbx_seq_one_letter_code
_entity_poly.pdbx_strand_id
1 'polypeptide(L)' 'MVIYIEACESGSMFEGVMPKDLDIYVTTASNAQESSWGTYCPG' A
#
# COMPACT_ATOMS: atom_id res chain seq x y z
N MET A 1 2.75 14.79 5.11
CA MET A 1 2.70 13.54 5.92
C MET A 1 3.17 12.37 5.06
N VAL A 2 3.74 11.33 5.66
CA VAL A 2 4.20 10.14 4.92
C VAL A 2 3.56 8.89 5.51
N ILE A 3 3.01 8.03 4.67
CA ILE A 3 2.33 6.78 5.07
C ILE A 3 2.97 5.60 4.34
N TYR A 4 3.33 4.56 5.07
CA TYR A 4 3.80 3.28 4.55
C TYR A 4 2.79 2.21 4.96
N ILE A 5 2.21 1.51 3.98
CA ILE A 5 1.15 0.52 4.23
C ILE A 5 1.61 -0.88 3.78
N GLU A 6 1.66 -1.80 4.74
CA GLU A 6 1.88 -3.23 4.52
C GLU A 6 0.53 -3.96 4.64
N ALA A 7 -0.06 -4.32 3.51
CA ALA A 7 -1.23 -5.17 3.40
C ALA A 7 -1.37 -5.72 1.97
N CYS A 8 -2.08 -6.84 1.83
CA CYS A 8 -2.47 -7.35 0.53
C CYS A 8 -3.37 -6.34 -0.17
N GLU A 9 -3.20 -6.23 -1.49
CA GLU A 9 -3.92 -5.30 -2.35
C GLU A 9 -3.88 -3.84 -1.84
N SER A 10 -2.82 -3.44 -1.13
CA SER A 10 -2.75 -2.15 -0.42
C SER A 10 -2.86 -0.93 -1.35
N GLY A 11 -2.49 -1.07 -2.62
CA GLY A 11 -2.73 -0.04 -3.64
C GLY A 11 -4.21 0.32 -3.82
N SER A 12 -5.12 -0.64 -3.61
CA SER A 12 -6.58 -0.45 -3.77
C SER A 12 -7.18 0.55 -2.78
N MET A 13 -6.49 0.81 -1.68
CA MET A 13 -6.93 1.79 -0.67
C MET A 13 -6.82 3.24 -1.15
N PHE A 14 -5.98 3.51 -2.16
CA PHE A 14 -5.66 4.87 -2.61
C PHE A 14 -5.89 5.08 -4.11
N GLU A 15 -5.84 4.02 -4.91
CA GLU A 15 -6.08 4.09 -6.36
C GLU A 15 -7.48 4.63 -6.66
N GLY A 16 -7.54 5.77 -7.38
CA GLY A 16 -8.79 6.42 -7.76
C GLY A 16 -9.56 7.13 -6.64
N VAL A 17 -9.13 7.01 -5.38
CA VAL A 17 -9.82 7.60 -4.22
C VAL A 17 -9.01 8.68 -3.49
N MET A 18 -7.67 8.62 -3.52
CA MET A 18 -6.82 9.54 -2.77
C MET A 18 -6.60 10.87 -3.51
N PRO A 19 -7.03 12.02 -2.96
CA PRO A 19 -6.72 13.34 -3.50
C PRO A 19 -5.22 13.65 -3.39
N LYS A 20 -4.67 14.37 -4.38
CA LYS A 20 -3.23 14.66 -4.48
C LYS A 20 -2.82 15.99 -3.84
N ASP A 21 -3.76 16.80 -3.37
CA ASP A 21 -3.58 18.16 -2.85
C ASP A 21 -3.51 18.23 -1.32
N LEU A 22 -3.31 17.09 -0.65
CA LEU A 22 -3.27 17.00 0.81
C LEU A 22 -1.84 17.03 1.40
N ASP A 23 -0.80 17.23 0.58
CA ASP A 23 0.62 17.14 0.98
C ASP A 23 0.96 15.81 1.71
N ILE A 24 0.39 14.71 1.20
CA ILE A 24 0.59 13.34 1.69
C ILE A 24 1.31 12.52 0.62
N TYR A 25 2.40 11.85 1.00
CA TYR A 25 3.04 10.83 0.19
C TYR A 25 2.74 9.45 0.78
N VAL A 26 2.38 8.49 -0.08
CA VAL A 26 2.04 7.13 0.30
C VAL A 26 2.86 6.15 -0.53
N THR A 27 3.42 5.13 0.13
CA THR A 27 3.94 3.94 -0.55
C THR A 27 3.23 2.71 0.01
N THR A 28 2.93 1.77 -0.87
CA THR A 28 2.20 0.53 -0.56
C THR A 28 3.10 -0.67 -0.83
N ALA A 29 2.90 -1.75 -0.07
CA ALA A 29 3.66 -2.98 -0.25
C ALA A 29 3.30 -3.74 -1.54
N SER A 30 2.07 -3.56 -2.02
CA SER A 30 1.60 -4.17 -3.26
C SER A 30 0.69 -3.22 -4.05
N ASN A 31 0.45 -3.56 -5.32
CA ASN A 31 -0.54 -2.87 -6.15
C ASN A 31 -1.98 -3.28 -5.78
N ALA A 32 -3.00 -2.74 -6.46
CA ALA A 32 -4.41 -3.00 -6.11
C ALA A 32 -4.92 -4.43 -6.35
N GLN A 33 -4.13 -5.28 -7.00
CA GLN A 33 -4.52 -6.64 -7.41
C GLN A 33 -3.46 -7.68 -7.01
N GLU A 34 -2.46 -7.28 -6.23
CA GLU A 34 -1.35 -8.13 -5.82
C GLU A 34 -1.35 -8.32 -4.30
N SER A 35 -1.13 -9.56 -3.86
CA SER A 35 -0.96 -9.88 -2.45
C SER A 35 0.41 -9.46 -1.94
N SER A 36 0.45 -9.03 -0.67
CA SER A 36 1.70 -8.75 0.04
C SER A 36 2.28 -10.01 0.67
N TRP A 37 3.54 -9.96 1.11
CA TRP A 37 4.25 -11.15 1.56
C TRP A 37 4.96 -10.95 2.90
N GLY A 38 4.70 -11.87 3.82
CA GLY A 38 5.50 -12.01 5.02
C GLY A 38 6.91 -12.54 4.69
N THR A 39 7.88 -12.14 5.49
CA THR A 39 9.25 -12.68 5.45
C THR A 39 9.55 -13.45 6.74
N TYR A 40 10.58 -14.30 6.72
CA TYR A 40 10.99 -15.18 7.83
C TYR A 40 9.98 -16.28 8.22
N CYS A 41 9.19 -16.78 7.27
CA CYS A 41 8.33 -17.95 7.48
C CYS A 41 9.15 -19.27 7.46
N PRO A 42 8.90 -20.22 8.39
CA PRO A 42 9.38 -21.60 8.25
C PRO A 42 8.82 -22.26 6.99
N GLY A 43 9.59 -23.17 6.39
CA GLY A 43 9.20 -23.97 5.22
C GLY A 43 8.34 -25.17 5.57
#